data_AF-A0A7V4L9M1-F1
#
_entry.id   AF-A0A7V4L9M1-F1
#
_cell.length_a   1.000
_cell.length_b   1.000
_cell.length_c   1.000
_cell.angle_alpha   90.00
_cell.angle_beta   90.00
_cell.angle_gamma   90.00
#
_symmetry.space_group_name_H-M   'P 1'
#
loop_
_entity.id
_entity.type
_entity.pdbx_description
1 polymer ?
#
loop_
_entity_poly.entity_id
_entity_poly.type
_entity_poly.pdbx_seq_one_letter_code
_entity_poly.pdbx_strand_id
1 'polypeptide(L)'
;RPYSASTGRWLSKDPIQEAGGINPYCFVENNPVSGYDPLGLWNADVHFGRTAQWAGERGIQYPINHNIGIMDAAIDDIYPTWFWTRPPSDANWSWHFNRSHSANPADDSRLKHRDEELGKAKRECTNPTDSPYNAAAYLGRALHPLQDWVAHGDFDRWSEAPSLSINSLHYWHNWDADGGWWSAKQPDLPSLDAGGDDGRPEFWVMHLGTVLSNGDMTFWTRFHPGSNRIRKTEQLTKDLLAEFQDYVRANAKPCGECRKLFLGGN
;
A
#
# COMPACT_ATOMS: atom_id res chain seq x y z
N ARG A 1 -0.68 7.73 18.76
CA ARG A 1 0.23 7.57 19.94
C ARG A 1 1.39 8.55 19.81
N PRO A 2 1.98 9.11 20.89
CA PRO A 2 3.09 10.04 20.75
C PRO A 2 4.32 9.32 20.18
N TYR A 3 4.83 9.81 19.06
CA TYR A 3 5.99 9.30 18.34
C TYR A 3 7.22 10.14 18.70
N SER A 4 8.33 9.50 19.03
CA SER A 4 9.61 10.17 19.25
C SER A 4 10.44 10.10 17.99
N ALA A 5 10.46 11.21 17.25
CA ALA A 5 11.20 11.30 16.01
C ALA A 5 12.72 11.29 16.21
N SER A 6 13.22 11.68 17.39
CA SER A 6 14.65 11.62 17.72
C SER A 6 15.16 10.19 17.98
N THR A 7 14.26 9.25 18.25
CA THR A 7 14.63 7.86 18.59
C THR A 7 13.99 6.82 17.67
N GLY A 8 13.11 7.21 16.75
CA GLY A 8 12.40 6.30 15.85
C GLY A 8 11.50 5.32 16.60
N ARG A 9 10.87 5.74 17.71
CA ARG A 9 10.07 4.86 18.58
C ARG A 9 8.76 5.48 18.98
N TRP A 10 7.75 4.63 19.21
CA TRP A 10 6.55 5.02 19.92
C TRP A 10 6.86 5.24 21.40
N LEU A 11 6.41 6.36 21.97
CA LEU A 11 6.59 6.71 23.39
C LEU A 11 5.62 5.96 24.32
N SER A 12 4.88 5.00 23.78
CA SER A 12 3.93 4.17 24.52
C SER A 12 3.95 2.74 23.96
N LYS A 13 3.65 1.72 24.80
CA LYS A 13 3.76 0.27 24.49
C LYS A 13 2.76 -0.26 23.47
N ASP A 14 3.17 -0.86 22.35
CA ASP A 14 2.26 -1.36 21.30
C ASP A 14 0.96 -2.02 21.86
N PRO A 15 -0.27 -1.64 21.40
CA PRO A 15 -1.50 -2.31 21.81
C PRO A 15 -1.51 -3.83 21.53
N ILE A 16 -0.74 -4.32 20.56
CA ILE A 16 -0.58 -5.76 20.30
C ILE A 16 0.53 -6.40 21.16
N GLN A 17 1.24 -5.60 21.95
CA GLN A 17 2.25 -5.99 22.93
C GLN A 17 3.31 -6.94 22.35
N GLU A 18 3.59 -8.06 23.02
CA GLU A 18 4.61 -9.03 22.60
C GLU A 18 4.22 -9.80 21.32
N ALA A 19 2.97 -9.68 20.85
CA ALA A 19 2.57 -10.24 19.55
C ALA A 19 3.19 -9.48 18.37
N GLY A 20 3.73 -8.27 18.59
CA GLY A 20 4.52 -7.48 17.63
C GLY A 20 6.03 -7.57 17.84
N GLY A 21 6.52 -8.61 18.53
CA GLY A 21 7.94 -8.86 18.77
C GLY A 21 8.42 -8.61 20.21
N ILE A 22 9.65 -9.03 20.51
CA ILE A 22 10.24 -9.03 21.87
C ILE A 22 10.44 -7.61 22.44
N ASN A 23 10.46 -6.58 21.59
CA ASN A 23 10.60 -5.19 22.03
C ASN A 23 9.30 -4.40 21.77
N PRO A 24 8.49 -4.10 22.80
CA PRO A 24 7.22 -3.38 22.67
C PRO A 24 7.37 -1.88 22.33
N TYR A 25 8.60 -1.43 22.07
CA TYR A 25 8.97 -0.08 21.62
C TYR A 25 9.65 -0.08 20.24
N CYS A 26 9.85 -1.23 19.59
CA CYS A 26 10.42 -1.27 18.25
C CYS A 26 9.43 -0.70 17.23
N PHE A 27 9.94 0.15 16.34
CA PHE A 27 9.27 0.53 15.12
C PHE A 27 9.73 -0.41 14.02
N VAL A 28 8.82 -1.20 13.45
CA VAL A 28 9.10 -2.09 12.29
C VAL A 28 10.28 -3.04 12.55
N GLU A 29 10.33 -3.67 13.74
CA GLU A 29 11.42 -4.59 14.14
C GLU A 29 12.86 -4.10 13.89
N ASN A 30 13.08 -2.78 13.77
CA ASN A 30 14.34 -2.19 13.31
C ASN A 30 14.81 -2.65 11.90
N ASN A 31 13.91 -3.20 11.07
CA ASN A 31 14.24 -3.67 9.74
C ASN A 31 13.15 -3.32 8.68
N PRO A 32 13.08 -2.06 8.22
CA PRO A 32 12.17 -1.68 7.14
C PRO A 32 12.67 -2.11 5.74
N VAL A 33 13.76 -2.88 5.64
CA VAL A 33 14.50 -3.12 4.39
C VAL A 33 15.13 -4.52 4.39
N SER A 34 14.43 -5.50 3.80
CA SER A 34 14.99 -6.51 2.86
C SER A 34 14.16 -7.80 2.89
N GLY A 35 13.04 -7.79 2.20
CA GLY A 35 12.34 -9.01 1.79
C GLY A 35 12.62 -9.27 0.31
N TYR A 36 12.85 -10.53 -0.03
CA TYR A 36 12.44 -10.99 -1.35
C TYR A 36 10.92 -11.06 -1.33
N ASP A 37 10.25 -10.29 -2.20
CA ASP A 37 8.80 -10.31 -2.32
C ASP A 37 8.34 -10.94 -3.63
N PRO A 38 8.10 -12.26 -3.63
CA PRO A 38 7.60 -12.94 -4.82
C PRO A 38 6.18 -12.54 -5.23
N LEU A 39 5.42 -11.99 -4.28
CA LEU A 39 4.01 -11.70 -4.45
C LEU A 39 3.77 -10.23 -4.71
N GLY A 40 4.80 -9.40 -4.80
CA GLY A 40 4.65 -8.02 -5.27
C GLY A 40 4.08 -7.13 -4.18
N LEU A 41 4.98 -6.53 -3.42
CA LEU A 41 4.75 -5.29 -2.71
C LEU A 41 5.53 -4.22 -3.46
N TRP A 42 4.95 -3.03 -3.60
CA TRP A 42 5.77 -1.92 -4.05
C TRP A 42 6.93 -1.72 -3.05
N ASN A 43 8.16 -1.64 -3.55
CA ASN A 43 9.33 -1.56 -2.65
C ASN A 43 9.14 -0.38 -1.66
N ALA A 44 9.61 -0.54 -0.42
CA ALA A 44 9.59 0.49 0.64
C ALA A 44 10.06 1.88 0.16
N ASP A 45 10.91 1.94 -0.87
CA ASP A 45 11.29 3.17 -1.56
C ASP A 45 10.08 4.02 -1.99
N VAL A 46 8.98 3.39 -2.41
CA VAL A 46 7.76 4.09 -2.82
C VAL A 46 6.79 4.29 -1.65
N HIS A 47 6.35 3.21 -1.00
CA HIS A 47 5.40 3.29 0.12
C HIS A 47 5.87 4.21 1.25
N PHE A 48 7.17 4.23 1.55
CA PHE A 48 7.72 5.15 2.54
C PHE A 48 8.34 6.38 1.89
N GLY A 49 9.37 6.19 1.08
CA GLY A 49 10.24 7.28 0.61
C GLY A 49 9.48 8.31 -0.25
N ARG A 50 8.84 7.83 -1.32
CA ARG A 50 8.07 8.67 -2.23
C ARG A 50 6.80 9.21 -1.58
N THR A 51 6.07 8.40 -0.80
CA THR A 51 4.89 8.89 -0.08
C THR A 51 5.22 10.07 0.83
N ALA A 52 6.29 9.96 1.64
CA ALA A 52 6.72 11.05 2.52
C ALA A 52 7.17 12.29 1.72
N GLN A 53 7.85 12.07 0.59
CA GLN A 53 8.25 13.14 -0.34
C GLN A 53 7.01 13.86 -0.90
N TRP A 54 6.08 13.14 -1.53
CA TRP A 54 4.89 13.70 -2.16
C TRP A 54 3.96 14.38 -1.15
N ALA A 55 3.87 13.86 0.08
CA ALA A 55 3.18 14.53 1.17
C ALA A 55 3.84 15.86 1.54
N GLY A 56 5.18 15.91 1.60
CA GLY A 56 5.93 17.15 1.81
C GLY A 56 5.70 18.17 0.69
N GLU A 57 5.69 17.73 -0.57
CA GLU A 57 5.39 18.58 -1.74
C GLU A 57 3.97 19.17 -1.71
N ARG A 58 3.03 18.51 -1.02
CA ARG A 58 1.68 19.01 -0.73
C ARG A 58 1.61 19.98 0.45
N GLY A 59 2.76 20.34 1.05
CA GLY A 59 2.84 21.24 2.19
C GLY A 59 2.49 20.61 3.54
N ILE A 60 2.37 19.26 3.60
CA ILE A 60 2.17 18.56 4.87
C ILE A 60 3.48 18.61 5.65
N GLN A 61 3.43 19.15 6.86
CA GLN A 61 4.63 19.44 7.64
C GLN A 61 5.26 18.18 8.23
N TYR A 62 6.58 18.22 8.43
CA TYR A 62 7.24 17.27 9.33
C TYR A 62 6.71 17.45 10.77
N PRO A 63 6.48 16.38 11.54
CA PRO A 63 6.75 14.96 11.24
C PRO A 63 5.59 14.20 10.56
N ILE A 64 4.50 14.89 10.20
CA ILE A 64 3.28 14.27 9.68
C ILE A 64 3.51 13.62 8.31
N ASN A 65 4.19 14.30 7.38
CA ASN A 65 4.50 13.71 6.07
C ASN A 65 5.29 12.40 6.18
N HIS A 66 6.25 12.35 7.11
CA HIS A 66 7.06 11.17 7.38
C HIS A 66 6.23 10.06 8.03
N ASN A 67 5.34 10.41 8.97
CA ASN A 67 4.45 9.45 9.61
C ASN A 67 3.44 8.82 8.62
N ILE A 68 3.03 9.56 7.58
CA ILE A 68 2.20 8.99 6.49
C ILE A 68 3.00 7.89 5.78
N GLY A 69 4.21 8.17 5.29
CA GLY A 69 5.02 7.16 4.59
C GLY A 69 5.39 5.96 5.49
N ILE A 70 5.63 6.21 6.77
CA ILE A 70 5.85 5.15 7.77
C ILE A 70 4.66 4.20 7.86
N MET A 71 3.44 4.73 7.88
CA MET A 71 2.23 3.93 8.07
C MET A 71 1.70 3.32 6.77
N ASP A 72 2.09 3.89 5.64
CA ASP A 72 1.93 3.30 4.31
C ASP A 72 2.78 2.02 4.19
N ALA A 73 4.10 2.11 4.39
CA ALA A 73 4.97 0.91 4.35
C ALA A 73 4.67 -0.13 5.44
N ALA A 74 4.12 0.27 6.59
CA ALA A 74 3.80 -0.67 7.67
C ALA A 74 2.67 -1.66 7.32
N ILE A 75 1.90 -1.42 6.25
CA ILE A 75 0.85 -2.35 5.83
C ILE A 75 1.42 -3.73 5.46
N ASP A 76 2.63 -3.77 4.89
CA ASP A 76 3.34 -5.01 4.54
C ASP A 76 3.63 -5.91 5.74
N ASP A 77 3.84 -5.30 6.91
CA ASP A 77 4.07 -6.02 8.17
C ASP A 77 2.77 -6.34 8.92
N ILE A 78 1.73 -5.50 8.75
CA ILE A 78 0.43 -5.70 9.39
C ILE A 78 -0.38 -6.78 8.66
N TYR A 79 -0.28 -6.82 7.33
CA TYR A 79 -1.01 -7.72 6.44
C TYR A 79 -0.08 -8.57 5.56
N PRO A 80 0.93 -9.22 6.13
CA PRO A 80 2.02 -9.84 5.38
C PRO A 80 1.55 -10.95 4.45
N THR A 81 2.13 -10.96 3.25
CA THR A 81 1.87 -11.94 2.19
C THR A 81 2.99 -12.97 2.08
N TRP A 82 4.10 -12.81 2.81
CA TRP A 82 5.36 -13.55 2.62
C TRP A 82 5.64 -14.68 3.63
N PHE A 83 4.63 -15.17 4.34
CA PHE A 83 4.82 -16.26 5.33
C PHE A 83 5.08 -17.63 4.67
N TRP A 84 6.34 -18.06 4.67
CA TRP A 84 6.75 -19.40 4.20
C TRP A 84 6.09 -20.57 4.94
N THR A 85 5.65 -20.36 6.18
CA THR A 85 5.09 -21.42 7.03
C THR A 85 3.56 -21.49 7.01
N ARG A 86 2.87 -20.50 6.40
CA ARG A 86 1.41 -20.50 6.28
C ARG A 86 0.95 -19.64 5.10
N PRO A 87 0.01 -20.12 4.25
CA PRO A 87 -0.57 -19.27 3.23
C PRO A 87 -1.20 -18.00 3.85
N PRO A 88 -1.10 -16.84 3.19
CA PRO A 88 -1.68 -15.61 3.71
C PRO A 88 -3.20 -15.75 3.82
N SER A 89 -3.79 -15.11 4.82
CA SER A 89 -5.24 -15.11 4.97
C SER A 89 -5.90 -14.29 3.85
N ASP A 90 -7.17 -14.56 3.54
CA ASP A 90 -7.94 -13.73 2.60
C ASP A 90 -7.91 -12.25 3.01
N ALA A 91 -7.88 -11.97 4.31
CA ALA A 91 -7.74 -10.61 4.81
C ALA A 91 -6.41 -9.99 4.41
N ASN A 92 -5.28 -10.71 4.51
CA ASN A 92 -3.97 -10.20 4.12
C ASN A 92 -3.93 -9.90 2.62
N TRP A 93 -4.35 -10.87 1.81
CA TRP A 93 -4.43 -10.69 0.35
C TRP A 93 -5.27 -9.49 -0.05
N SER A 94 -6.38 -9.23 0.65
CA SER A 94 -7.30 -8.17 0.28
C SER A 94 -6.70 -6.76 0.32
N TRP A 95 -5.61 -6.54 1.08
CA TRP A 95 -4.89 -5.26 1.15
C TRP A 95 -3.98 -5.01 -0.04
N HIS A 96 -3.47 -6.07 -0.68
CA HIS A 96 -2.42 -5.98 -1.69
C HIS A 96 -2.89 -6.40 -3.09
N PHE A 97 -3.92 -7.26 -3.15
CA PHE A 97 -4.45 -7.85 -4.37
C PHE A 97 -5.96 -7.81 -4.40
N ASN A 98 -6.50 -7.84 -5.62
CA ASN A 98 -7.94 -7.88 -5.81
C ASN A 98 -8.45 -9.32 -5.84
N ARG A 99 -8.82 -9.83 -4.66
CA ARG A 99 -9.49 -11.13 -4.52
C ARG A 99 -11.01 -11.06 -4.58
N SER A 100 -11.58 -10.01 -5.17
CA SER A 100 -13.03 -9.86 -5.28
C SER A 100 -13.66 -11.02 -6.07
N HIS A 101 -14.75 -11.60 -5.53
CA HIS A 101 -15.57 -12.59 -6.23
C HIS A 101 -16.42 -11.99 -7.38
N SER A 102 -16.40 -10.66 -7.53
CA SER A 102 -17.14 -9.94 -8.55
C SER A 102 -16.22 -9.57 -9.71
N ALA A 103 -16.72 -9.73 -10.94
CA ALA A 103 -16.03 -9.29 -12.15
C ALA A 103 -15.99 -7.75 -12.31
N ASN A 104 -16.62 -6.99 -11.41
CA ASN A 104 -16.62 -5.53 -11.47
C ASN A 104 -15.32 -4.97 -10.85
N PRO A 105 -14.49 -4.22 -11.60
CA PRO A 105 -13.30 -3.56 -11.06
C PRO A 105 -13.58 -2.59 -9.91
N ALA A 106 -14.81 -2.05 -9.81
CA ALA A 106 -15.21 -1.23 -8.67
C ALA A 106 -15.33 -2.01 -7.35
N ASP A 107 -15.34 -3.35 -7.41
CA ASP A 107 -15.36 -4.21 -6.23
C ASP A 107 -13.97 -4.53 -5.67
N ASP A 108 -12.92 -3.92 -6.22
CA ASP A 108 -11.53 -4.11 -5.79
C ASP A 108 -11.36 -3.85 -4.29
N SER A 109 -10.91 -4.88 -3.57
CA SER A 109 -10.75 -4.83 -2.11
C SER A 109 -9.77 -3.76 -1.67
N ARG A 110 -8.75 -3.46 -2.48
CA ARG A 110 -7.76 -2.43 -2.18
C ARG A 110 -8.40 -1.04 -2.14
N LEU A 111 -9.28 -0.75 -3.11
CA LEU A 111 -9.99 0.52 -3.15
C LEU A 111 -11.00 0.65 -2.00
N LYS A 112 -11.59 -0.46 -1.55
CA LYS A 112 -12.43 -0.51 -0.35
C LYS A 112 -11.62 -0.19 0.91
N HIS A 113 -10.45 -0.81 1.10
CA HIS A 113 -9.55 -0.52 2.22
C HIS A 113 -9.08 0.94 2.21
N ARG A 114 -8.70 1.47 1.04
CA ARG A 114 -8.39 2.90 0.86
C ARG A 114 -9.51 3.79 1.41
N ASP A 115 -10.75 3.54 1.00
CA ASP A 115 -11.89 4.37 1.38
C ASP A 115 -12.21 4.28 2.87
N GLU A 116 -12.12 3.07 3.45
CA GLU A 116 -12.31 2.84 4.88
C GLU A 116 -11.25 3.56 5.73
N GLU A 117 -9.98 3.46 5.36
CA GLU A 117 -8.85 4.10 6.05
C GLU A 117 -8.89 5.61 5.87
N LEU A 118 -9.21 6.13 4.69
CA LEU A 118 -9.42 7.57 4.47
C LEU A 118 -10.57 8.09 5.34
N GLY A 119 -11.65 7.31 5.47
CA GLY A 119 -12.75 7.62 6.39
C GLY A 119 -12.30 7.69 7.86
N LYS A 120 -11.42 6.79 8.30
CA LYS A 120 -10.80 6.84 9.63
C LYS A 120 -9.93 8.09 9.80
N ALA A 121 -9.09 8.41 8.81
CA ALA A 121 -8.25 9.60 8.82
C ALA A 121 -9.08 10.88 8.98
N LYS A 122 -10.17 11.00 8.20
CA LYS A 122 -11.11 12.13 8.25
C LYS A 122 -11.67 12.33 9.65
N ARG A 123 -12.13 11.25 10.31
CA ARG A 123 -12.68 11.31 11.68
C ARG A 123 -11.69 11.81 12.72
N GLU A 124 -10.41 11.52 12.57
CA GLU A 124 -9.36 12.00 13.49
C GLU A 124 -9.12 13.52 13.38
N CYS A 125 -9.63 14.17 12.34
CA CYS A 125 -9.59 15.61 12.15
C CYS A 125 -10.99 16.24 12.03
N THR A 126 -12.05 15.58 12.50
CA THR A 126 -13.40 16.16 12.61
C THR A 126 -13.61 16.71 14.02
N ASN A 127 -13.99 17.99 14.16
CA ASN A 127 -14.30 18.63 15.46
C ASN A 127 -15.33 17.79 16.26
N PRO A 128 -15.08 17.43 17.54
CA PRO A 128 -14.02 17.94 18.43
C PRO A 128 -12.68 17.21 18.40
N THR A 129 -12.54 16.17 17.59
CA THR A 129 -11.28 15.42 17.43
C THR A 129 -10.26 16.25 16.64
N ASP A 130 -9.01 16.22 17.10
CA ASP A 130 -7.88 16.96 16.52
C ASP A 130 -6.58 16.17 16.74
N SER A 131 -6.50 15.00 16.10
CA SER A 131 -5.44 13.99 16.31
C SER A 131 -4.62 13.78 15.04
N PRO A 132 -3.69 14.69 14.71
CA PRO A 132 -3.00 14.68 13.43
C PRO A 132 -2.12 13.45 13.20
N TYR A 133 -1.53 12.87 14.25
CA TYR A 133 -0.72 11.66 14.13
C TYR A 133 -1.54 10.40 13.83
N ASN A 134 -2.73 10.28 14.43
CA ASN A 134 -3.63 9.17 14.10
C ASN A 134 -4.21 9.36 12.70
N ALA A 135 -4.59 10.59 12.34
CA ALA A 135 -5.05 10.92 11.00
C ALA A 135 -4.00 10.55 9.95
N ALA A 136 -2.74 10.95 10.18
CA ALA A 136 -1.61 10.61 9.32
C ALA A 136 -1.40 9.11 9.19
N ALA A 137 -1.60 8.36 10.28
CA ALA A 137 -1.44 6.92 10.25
C ALA A 137 -2.51 6.23 9.39
N TYR A 138 -3.77 6.62 9.55
CA TYR A 138 -4.83 6.12 8.67
C TYR A 138 -4.67 6.61 7.23
N LEU A 139 -4.13 7.81 7.01
CA LEU A 139 -3.87 8.32 5.68
C LEU A 139 -2.77 7.52 4.96
N GLY A 140 -1.69 7.16 5.66
CA GLY A 140 -0.67 6.24 5.14
C GLY A 140 -1.25 4.87 4.80
N ARG A 141 -2.02 4.29 5.72
CA ARG A 141 -2.72 3.01 5.47
C ARG A 141 -3.70 3.06 4.31
N ALA A 142 -4.33 4.21 4.03
CA ALA A 142 -5.20 4.38 2.89
C ALA A 142 -4.44 4.43 1.56
N LEU A 143 -3.23 4.99 1.58
CA LEU A 143 -2.38 5.11 0.39
C LEU A 143 -1.85 3.75 -0.06
N HIS A 144 -1.40 2.91 0.87
CA HIS A 144 -0.81 1.62 0.53
C HIS A 144 -1.62 0.78 -0.49
N PRO A 145 -2.88 0.40 -0.21
CA PRO A 145 -3.66 -0.40 -1.15
C PRO A 145 -3.95 0.35 -2.47
N LEU A 146 -4.01 1.70 -2.44
CA LEU A 146 -4.16 2.51 -3.64
C LEU A 146 -2.91 2.45 -4.53
N GLN A 147 -1.72 2.38 -3.93
CA GLN A 147 -0.45 2.24 -4.65
C GLN A 147 -0.31 0.82 -5.21
N ASP A 148 -0.67 -0.20 -4.43
CA ASP A 148 -0.72 -1.60 -4.88
C ASP A 148 -1.70 -1.82 -6.03
N TRP A 149 -2.82 -1.09 -6.02
CA TRP A 149 -3.78 -1.11 -7.12
C TRP A 149 -3.16 -0.67 -8.45
N VAL A 150 -2.23 0.30 -8.42
CA VAL A 150 -1.49 0.73 -9.61
C VAL A 150 -0.38 -0.26 -9.95
N ALA A 151 0.33 -0.74 -8.94
CA ALA A 151 1.47 -1.64 -9.07
C ALA A 151 1.11 -2.99 -9.67
N HIS A 152 0.12 -3.66 -9.05
CA HIS A 152 -0.24 -5.06 -9.26
C HIS A 152 -1.47 -5.22 -10.15
N GLY A 153 -2.25 -4.15 -10.36
CA GLY A 153 -3.38 -4.17 -11.30
C GLY A 153 -4.24 -5.43 -11.14
N ASP A 154 -4.34 -6.24 -12.20
CA ASP A 154 -5.16 -7.44 -12.27
C ASP A 154 -4.39 -8.77 -12.03
N PHE A 155 -3.21 -8.73 -11.41
CA PHE A 155 -2.60 -9.95 -10.92
C PHE A 155 -3.47 -10.62 -9.84
N ASP A 156 -3.46 -11.96 -9.84
CA ASP A 156 -4.06 -12.79 -8.79
C ASP A 156 -5.56 -12.56 -8.51
N ARG A 157 -6.32 -12.26 -9.57
CA ARG A 157 -7.78 -12.14 -9.48
C ARG A 157 -8.42 -13.44 -9.03
N TRP A 158 -9.41 -13.32 -8.15
CA TRP A 158 -10.12 -14.48 -7.59
C TRP A 158 -10.80 -15.35 -8.63
N SER A 159 -11.38 -14.75 -9.69
CA SER A 159 -12.07 -15.50 -10.75
C SER A 159 -11.16 -16.49 -11.48
N GLU A 160 -9.86 -16.19 -11.53
CA GLU A 160 -8.86 -16.99 -12.22
C GLU A 160 -8.05 -17.85 -11.25
N ALA A 161 -7.70 -17.34 -10.07
CA ALA A 161 -6.88 -18.02 -9.08
C ALA A 161 -7.55 -18.03 -7.69
N PRO A 162 -8.67 -18.76 -7.48
CA PRO A 162 -9.37 -18.78 -6.20
C PRO A 162 -8.55 -19.44 -5.07
N SER A 163 -7.53 -20.24 -5.37
CA SER A 163 -6.80 -21.04 -4.39
C SER A 163 -5.38 -20.54 -4.05
N LEU A 164 -5.01 -19.32 -4.49
CA LEU A 164 -3.70 -18.66 -4.31
C LEU A 164 -2.84 -19.26 -3.18
N SER A 165 -1.65 -19.73 -3.52
CA SER A 165 -0.73 -20.37 -2.59
C SER A 165 0.69 -19.84 -2.75
N ILE A 166 1.25 -19.27 -1.69
CA ILE A 166 2.63 -18.74 -1.71
C ILE A 166 3.69 -19.80 -2.10
N ASN A 167 3.39 -21.08 -1.90
CA ASN A 167 4.32 -22.19 -2.18
C ASN A 167 4.41 -22.54 -3.67
N SER A 168 3.57 -21.97 -4.53
CA SER A 168 3.63 -22.19 -5.97
C SER A 168 4.18 -20.96 -6.66
N LEU A 169 5.31 -21.14 -7.35
CA LEU A 169 6.02 -20.11 -8.11
C LEU A 169 5.13 -19.44 -9.16
N HIS A 170 4.10 -20.13 -9.65
CA HIS A 170 3.18 -19.57 -10.65
C HIS A 170 2.30 -18.44 -10.10
N TYR A 171 2.08 -18.38 -8.79
CA TYR A 171 1.37 -17.26 -8.15
C TYR A 171 2.31 -16.11 -7.81
N TRP A 172 3.61 -16.26 -8.07
CA TRP A 172 4.52 -15.14 -7.98
C TRP A 172 4.27 -14.27 -9.19
N HIS A 173 4.14 -12.96 -8.94
CA HIS A 173 3.69 -12.05 -9.97
C HIS A 173 4.58 -12.20 -11.18
N ASN A 174 4.02 -12.25 -12.38
CA ASN A 174 4.80 -12.24 -13.61
C ASN A 174 5.87 -13.36 -13.75
N TRP A 175 5.82 -14.40 -12.93
CA TRP A 175 6.79 -15.50 -12.96
C TRP A 175 6.79 -16.24 -14.29
N ASP A 176 5.60 -16.43 -14.86
CA ASP A 176 5.39 -17.11 -16.14
C ASP A 176 5.92 -16.30 -17.34
N ALA A 177 6.38 -15.05 -17.14
CA ALA A 177 6.99 -14.22 -18.18
C ALA A 177 8.46 -14.58 -18.42
N ASP A 178 8.74 -15.62 -19.23
CA ASP A 178 10.07 -15.97 -19.80
C ASP A 178 11.27 -15.34 -19.05
N GLY A 179 11.54 -15.78 -17.82
CA GLY A 179 12.51 -15.09 -16.94
C GLY A 179 12.47 -15.49 -15.46
N GLY A 180 11.40 -16.14 -15.02
CA GLY A 180 11.26 -16.70 -13.68
C GLY A 180 11.43 -15.64 -12.59
N TRP A 181 12.36 -15.87 -11.67
CA TRP A 181 12.58 -14.99 -10.52
C TRP A 181 12.83 -13.52 -10.88
N TRP A 182 13.48 -13.28 -12.03
CA TRP A 182 13.81 -11.92 -12.44
C TRP A 182 12.59 -11.18 -13.00
N SER A 183 11.71 -11.87 -13.72
CA SER A 183 10.47 -11.27 -14.20
C SER A 183 9.51 -11.01 -13.05
N ALA A 184 9.58 -11.81 -11.98
CA ALA A 184 8.69 -11.66 -10.85
C ALA A 184 8.87 -10.38 -10.03
N LYS A 185 10.04 -9.75 -10.15
CA LYS A 185 10.34 -8.47 -9.50
C LYS A 185 9.94 -7.24 -10.32
N GLN A 186 9.55 -7.43 -11.58
CA GLN A 186 9.23 -6.32 -12.49
C GLN A 186 8.04 -5.47 -12.02
N PRO A 187 6.98 -6.04 -11.42
CA PRO A 187 5.91 -5.26 -10.81
C PRO A 187 6.39 -4.24 -9.77
N ASP A 188 7.49 -4.49 -9.08
CA ASP A 188 7.97 -3.62 -7.98
C ASP A 188 8.98 -2.57 -8.45
N LEU A 189 9.37 -2.61 -9.73
CA LEU A 189 10.30 -1.65 -10.31
C LEU A 189 9.54 -0.40 -10.81
N PRO A 190 9.68 0.77 -10.16
CA PRO A 190 8.95 1.97 -10.55
C PRO A 190 9.38 2.55 -11.91
N SER A 191 10.50 2.06 -12.46
CA SER A 191 11.00 2.38 -13.80
C SER A 191 10.43 1.50 -14.91
N LEU A 192 9.49 0.60 -14.57
CA LEU A 192 8.83 -0.27 -15.52
C LEU A 192 7.32 0.02 -15.55
N ASP A 193 6.76 -0.06 -16.76
CA ASP A 193 5.34 -0.02 -17.05
C ASP A 193 4.93 -1.36 -17.69
N ALA A 194 3.70 -1.79 -17.45
CA ALA A 194 3.01 -2.74 -18.29
C ALA A 194 2.29 -2.02 -19.44
N GLY A 195 1.75 -2.78 -20.40
CA GLY A 195 1.08 -2.20 -21.57
C GLY A 195 -0.29 -1.58 -21.31
N GLY A 196 -0.84 -1.69 -20.09
CA GLY A 196 -2.19 -1.27 -19.76
C GLY A 196 -2.30 0.24 -19.50
N ASP A 197 -3.50 0.68 -19.12
CA ASP A 197 -3.77 2.10 -18.91
C ASP A 197 -2.90 2.66 -17.77
N ASP A 198 -2.28 3.81 -18.03
CA ASP A 198 -1.33 4.46 -17.12
C ASP A 198 -0.14 3.55 -16.73
N GLY A 199 0.21 2.57 -17.57
CA GLY A 199 1.32 1.65 -17.32
C GLY A 199 0.98 0.49 -16.37
N ARG A 200 -0.30 0.29 -16.04
CA ARG A 200 -0.76 -0.73 -15.09
C ARG A 200 -0.88 -2.11 -15.76
N PRO A 201 -0.68 -3.21 -15.02
CA PRO A 201 -0.92 -4.57 -15.52
C PRO A 201 -2.42 -4.89 -15.47
N GLU A 202 -3.17 -4.36 -16.43
CA GLU A 202 -4.61 -4.65 -16.57
C GLU A 202 -4.86 -5.94 -17.36
N PHE A 203 -5.98 -6.60 -17.12
CA PHE A 203 -6.25 -7.94 -17.64
C PHE A 203 -6.17 -8.04 -19.16
N TRP A 204 -6.54 -6.98 -19.88
CA TRP A 204 -6.47 -6.96 -21.35
C TRP A 204 -5.04 -6.91 -21.90
N VAL A 205 -4.04 -6.60 -21.06
CA VAL A 205 -2.60 -6.75 -21.37
C VAL A 205 -1.95 -7.95 -20.69
N MET A 206 -2.73 -8.76 -19.98
CA MET A 206 -2.25 -9.99 -19.38
C MET A 206 -2.33 -11.15 -20.38
N HIS A 207 -1.37 -12.05 -20.26
CA HIS A 207 -1.25 -13.28 -21.03
C HIS A 207 -1.49 -14.45 -20.09
N LEU A 208 -2.30 -15.42 -20.53
CA LEU A 208 -2.46 -16.67 -19.81
C LEU A 208 -1.07 -17.33 -19.67
N GLY A 209 -0.66 -17.55 -18.44
CA GLY A 209 0.54 -18.28 -18.08
C GLY A 209 0.19 -19.75 -17.91
N THR A 210 0.15 -20.20 -16.67
CA THR A 210 -0.04 -21.61 -16.32
C THR A 210 -1.49 -21.89 -15.92
N VAL A 211 -2.04 -23.00 -16.41
CA VAL A 211 -3.24 -23.62 -15.85
C VAL A 211 -2.79 -24.71 -14.89
N LEU A 212 -2.99 -24.48 -13.60
CA LEU A 212 -2.58 -25.37 -12.52
C LEU A 212 -3.50 -26.59 -12.43
N SER A 213 -3.02 -27.66 -11.80
CA SER A 213 -3.74 -28.94 -11.70
C SER A 213 -5.07 -28.86 -10.94
N ASN A 214 -5.23 -27.84 -10.10
CA ASN A 214 -6.47 -27.52 -9.38
C ASN A 214 -7.45 -26.65 -10.20
N GLY A 215 -7.08 -26.25 -11.42
CA GLY A 215 -7.90 -25.42 -12.31
C GLY A 215 -7.62 -23.92 -12.21
N ASP A 216 -6.79 -23.48 -11.28
CA ASP A 216 -6.39 -22.07 -11.19
C ASP A 216 -5.58 -21.66 -12.44
N MET A 217 -5.80 -20.44 -12.89
CA MET A 217 -5.14 -19.85 -14.05
C MET A 217 -4.29 -18.68 -13.57
N THR A 218 -2.99 -18.74 -13.84
CA THR A 218 -2.05 -17.66 -13.55
C THR A 218 -1.79 -16.85 -14.80
N PHE A 219 -1.47 -15.57 -14.62
CA PHE A 219 -1.31 -14.62 -15.71
C PHE A 219 -0.02 -13.82 -15.53
N TRP A 220 0.52 -13.36 -16.64
CA TRP A 220 1.72 -12.54 -16.68
C TRP A 220 1.57 -11.42 -17.71
N THR A 221 2.43 -10.41 -17.66
CA THR A 221 2.46 -9.34 -18.67
C THR A 221 3.88 -8.90 -18.99
N ARG A 222 4.09 -8.30 -20.16
CA ARG A 222 5.40 -7.76 -20.52
C ARG A 222 5.58 -6.39 -19.91
N PHE A 223 6.53 -6.29 -18.98
CA PHE A 223 7.03 -5.00 -18.52
C PHE A 223 8.08 -4.43 -19.47
N HIS A 224 8.08 -3.12 -19.65
CA HIS A 224 9.05 -2.38 -20.44
C HIS A 224 9.48 -1.11 -19.70
N PRO A 225 10.65 -0.52 -20.04
CA PRO A 225 11.05 0.77 -19.48
C PRO A 225 9.95 1.81 -19.64
N GLY A 226 9.65 2.50 -18.54
CA GLY A 226 8.43 3.27 -18.42
C GLY A 226 8.42 4.12 -17.17
N SER A 227 7.45 5.02 -17.10
CA SER A 227 7.23 5.89 -15.94
C SER A 227 5.78 6.35 -15.82
N ASN A 228 4.87 5.81 -16.64
CA ASN A 228 3.45 6.10 -16.54
C ASN A 228 2.91 5.60 -15.21
N ARG A 229 3.33 4.41 -14.77
CA ARG A 229 2.86 3.78 -13.54
C ARG A 229 3.27 4.57 -12.31
N ILE A 230 4.53 4.97 -12.20
CA ILE A 230 4.99 5.81 -11.08
C ILE A 230 4.36 7.21 -11.11
N ARG A 231 4.15 7.81 -12.30
CA ARG A 231 3.42 9.08 -12.43
C ARG A 231 1.97 8.94 -11.98
N LYS A 232 1.32 7.82 -12.30
CA LYS A 232 -0.05 7.55 -11.87
C LYS A 232 -0.13 7.40 -10.37
N THR A 233 0.81 6.70 -9.76
CA THR A 233 0.83 6.55 -8.31
C THR A 233 1.12 7.87 -7.60
N GLU A 234 2.04 8.68 -8.13
CA GLU A 234 2.26 10.04 -7.63
C GLU A 234 0.96 10.86 -7.69
N GLN A 235 0.29 10.84 -8.84
CA GLN A 235 -0.95 11.57 -9.06
C GLN A 235 -2.03 11.14 -8.05
N LEU A 236 -2.32 9.84 -7.95
CA LEU A 236 -3.35 9.31 -7.05
C LEU A 236 -3.01 9.54 -5.58
N THR A 237 -1.74 9.43 -5.21
CA THR A 237 -1.28 9.78 -3.85
C THR A 237 -1.54 11.24 -3.55
N LYS A 238 -1.13 12.16 -4.44
CA LYS A 238 -1.34 13.60 -4.25
C LYS A 238 -2.82 13.99 -4.25
N ASP A 239 -3.63 13.32 -5.04
CA ASP A 239 -5.08 13.54 -5.10
C ASP A 239 -5.77 13.13 -3.79
N LEU A 240 -5.45 11.94 -3.26
CA LEU A 240 -6.00 11.48 -1.98
C LEU A 240 -5.57 12.41 -0.82
N LEU A 241 -4.31 12.85 -0.82
CA LEU A 241 -3.82 13.83 0.15
C LEU A 241 -4.53 15.18 0.01
N ALA A 242 -4.77 15.64 -1.22
CA ALA A 242 -5.51 16.87 -1.48
C ALA A 242 -6.97 16.79 -1.01
N GLU A 243 -7.65 15.68 -1.29
CA GLU A 243 -9.01 15.41 -0.81
C GLU A 243 -9.06 15.45 0.72
N PHE A 244 -8.10 14.83 1.38
CA PHE A 244 -8.00 14.88 2.84
C PHE A 244 -7.75 16.29 3.36
N GLN A 245 -6.86 17.06 2.72
CA GLN A 245 -6.62 18.46 3.09
C GLN A 245 -7.87 19.33 2.90
N ASP A 246 -8.64 19.14 1.83
CA ASP A 246 -9.92 19.83 1.63
C ASP A 246 -10.93 19.48 2.72
N TYR A 247 -10.98 18.20 3.12
CA TYR A 247 -11.79 17.77 4.25
C TYR A 247 -11.38 18.47 5.56
N VAL A 248 -10.07 18.54 5.85
CA VAL A 248 -9.53 19.23 7.04
C VAL A 248 -9.85 20.73 7.00
N ARG A 249 -9.77 21.39 5.83
CA ARG A 249 -10.15 22.81 5.68
C ARG A 249 -11.61 23.06 6.07
N ALA A 250 -12.50 22.13 5.74
CA ALA A 250 -13.94 22.28 5.98
C ALA A 250 -14.39 21.84 7.38
N ASN A 251 -13.77 20.79 7.96
CA ASN A 251 -14.34 20.09 9.12
C ASN A 251 -13.47 20.13 10.39
N ALA A 252 -12.18 20.45 10.26
CA ALA A 252 -11.29 20.45 11.41
C ALA A 252 -11.52 21.67 12.31
N LYS A 253 -11.21 21.47 13.59
CA LYS A 253 -11.28 22.53 14.61
C LYS A 253 -10.51 23.78 14.14
N PRO A 254 -11.10 24.98 14.21
CA PRO A 254 -10.39 26.23 13.97
C PRO A 254 -9.15 26.32 14.89
N CYS A 255 -8.00 26.67 14.30
CA CYS A 255 -6.71 26.69 14.99
C CYS A 255 -6.26 25.35 15.62
N GLY A 256 -6.83 24.22 15.18
CA GLY A 256 -6.41 22.88 15.60
C GLY A 256 -5.10 22.42 14.96
N GLU A 257 -4.45 21.43 15.60
CA GLU A 257 -3.18 20.86 15.15
C GLU A 257 -3.33 20.15 13.79
N CYS A 258 -4.49 19.54 13.48
CA CYS A 258 -4.78 19.00 12.15
C CYS A 258 -4.65 20.08 11.06
N ARG A 259 -5.23 21.28 11.25
CA ARG A 259 -5.09 22.36 10.27
C ARG A 259 -3.64 22.78 10.12
N LYS A 260 -2.96 23.01 11.25
CA LYS A 260 -1.58 23.48 11.30
C LYS A 260 -0.61 22.52 10.58
N LEU A 261 -0.74 21.21 10.82
CA LEU A 261 0.22 20.24 10.31
C LEU A 261 -0.11 19.73 8.90
N PHE A 262 -1.39 19.62 8.52
CA PHE A 262 -1.77 19.16 7.18
C PHE A 262 -1.91 20.26 6.15
N LEU A 263 -2.21 21.51 6.53
CA LEU A 263 -2.43 22.60 5.57
C LEU A 263 -1.24 23.55 5.47
N GLY A 264 -0.27 23.44 6.39
CA GLY A 264 0.73 24.48 6.62
C GLY A 264 0.12 25.68 7.36
N GLY A 265 0.93 26.38 8.16
CA GLY A 265 0.52 27.66 8.73
C GLY A 265 0.26 28.67 7.61
N ASN A 266 -0.87 29.38 7.70
CA ASN A 266 -1.16 30.55 6.87
C ASN A 266 0.01 31.55 6.84
#